data_AF-A0A6A2XNT8-F1
#
_entry.id   AF-A0A6A2XNT8-F1
#
_cell.length_a   1.000
_cell.length_b   1.000
_cell.length_c   1.000
_cell.angle_alpha   90.00
_cell.angle_beta   90.00
_cell.angle_gamma   90.00
#
_symmetry.space_group_name_H-M   'P 1'
#
loop_
_entity.id
_entity.type
_entity.pdbx_description
1 polymer ?
#
loop_
_entity_poly.entity_id
_entity_poly.type
_entity_poly.pdbx_seq_one_letter_code
_entity_poly.pdbx_strand_id
1 'polypeptide(L)'
;MAELVGPILDVIKFIGRSASKYIKYQRKFTDYVDDFQRAQADLQSKEADIQHVEHKVGAGKYLFCFCLGKLVNELTQAMKEVRTEGHFYGSLVVNDPSNVAVNLPTLEVVGSTDVREEIYQYLMGDEIGMIGVCGMGGIGKTTIMKDVHNRLLKESKFRKLIWVTVSQEFDIRRLQTNIECQLGGNLSDDEDTIVRAGKLSNMLGGQGRYVLILDDVWKSFSLEDIGILETTSNDGCKIVLTTRAERVAQSMGFKKVRVPCLSMEEAMDLFLSKVGQDVLLNPTLESFMNLVVRECDGLPLAIVTLAGCMRGISNPRVWENAIDELRGYIRNLHDMEDKVYGCLKFSYDRLEQTDKDCFLCCAFYPEDCEIGKEEIIEYWIEAGLIDEMGSRKAMEHCGHSILQKLEENCLLERVQEIGKGTRLSWFSSSLYIEKDTHIKMHDLVRDMALHITRKRFMVKAGKQLKELPHEEEWSEDLETVSLMHNSISTIPQTMKCPKFPRLTSLLLSRNSLKEIPNSFFDHFPNLKILDLSYNHFESLPNSISSLEKLTVLLPTACYLLKSLPSLSKLQALKKLDIGFSGVEEMPKVWKCW
;
A
#
# COMPACT_ATOMS: atom_id res chain seq x y z
N MET A 1 -6.42 -50.10 -59.48
CA MET A 1 -7.07 -50.55 -58.23
C MET A 1 -6.05 -51.10 -57.21
N ALA A 2 -5.00 -51.84 -57.60
CA ALA A 2 -3.99 -52.36 -56.67
C ALA A 2 -2.98 -51.32 -56.12
N GLU A 3 -2.73 -50.21 -56.82
CA GLU A 3 -1.76 -49.19 -56.38
C GLU A 3 -2.30 -48.18 -55.34
N LEU A 4 -3.61 -48.16 -55.09
CA LEU A 4 -4.23 -47.28 -54.09
C LEU A 4 -4.45 -47.96 -52.73
N VAL A 5 -4.27 -49.29 -52.64
CA VAL A 5 -4.53 -50.05 -51.40
C VAL A 5 -3.45 -49.83 -50.34
N GLY A 6 -2.19 -49.67 -50.76
CA GLY A 6 -1.05 -49.42 -49.84
C GLY A 6 -1.17 -48.09 -49.08
N PRO A 7 -1.33 -46.95 -49.77
CA PRO A 7 -1.47 -45.64 -49.13
C PRO A 7 -2.70 -45.55 -48.20
N ILE A 8 -3.81 -46.19 -48.58
CA ILE A 8 -5.03 -46.22 -47.76
C ILE A 8 -4.80 -47.03 -46.47
N LEU A 9 -4.09 -48.17 -46.53
CA LEU A 9 -3.74 -48.96 -45.35
C LEU A 9 -2.79 -48.21 -44.40
N ASP A 10 -1.89 -47.38 -44.92
CA ASP A 10 -0.97 -46.58 -44.10
C ASP A 10 -1.68 -45.40 -43.42
N VAL A 11 -2.64 -44.76 -44.10
CA VAL A 11 -3.51 -43.74 -43.50
C VAL A 11 -4.41 -44.36 -42.41
N ILE A 12 -4.97 -45.55 -42.64
CA ILE A 12 -5.76 -46.27 -41.63
C ILE A 12 -4.90 -46.67 -40.42
N LYS A 13 -3.64 -47.09 -40.62
CA LYS A 13 -2.70 -47.38 -39.52
C LYS A 13 -2.29 -46.12 -38.75
N PHE A 14 -2.09 -45.00 -39.44
CA PHE A 14 -1.75 -43.72 -38.85
C PHE A 14 -2.92 -43.15 -38.02
N ILE A 15 -4.13 -43.17 -38.58
CA ILE A 15 -5.36 -42.78 -37.88
C ILE A 15 -5.65 -43.74 -36.73
N GLY A 16 -5.47 -45.05 -36.90
CA GLY A 16 -5.68 -46.05 -35.84
C GLY A 16 -4.74 -45.89 -34.64
N ARG A 17 -3.46 -45.52 -34.86
CA ARG A 17 -2.51 -45.20 -33.76
C ARG A 17 -2.86 -43.89 -33.05
N SER A 18 -3.28 -42.87 -33.80
CA SER A 18 -3.71 -41.58 -33.25
C SER A 18 -5.05 -41.67 -32.52
N ALA A 19 -6.00 -42.46 -33.03
CA ALA A 19 -7.29 -42.74 -32.40
C ALA A 19 -7.13 -43.64 -31.16
N SER A 20 -6.23 -44.62 -31.16
CA SER A 20 -5.90 -45.42 -29.97
C SER A 20 -5.25 -44.57 -28.87
N LYS A 21 -4.35 -43.63 -29.24
CA LYS A 21 -3.84 -42.61 -28.31
C LYS A 21 -4.98 -41.71 -27.80
N TYR A 22 -5.84 -41.21 -28.68
CA TYR A 22 -6.96 -40.34 -28.33
C TYR A 22 -7.96 -41.02 -27.37
N ILE A 23 -8.31 -42.28 -27.60
CA ILE A 23 -9.17 -43.07 -26.71
C ILE A 23 -8.50 -43.32 -25.35
N LYS A 24 -7.17 -43.49 -25.33
CA LYS A 24 -6.39 -43.62 -24.08
C LYS A 24 -6.31 -42.29 -23.32
N TYR A 25 -6.22 -41.17 -24.02
CA TYR A 25 -6.33 -39.82 -23.44
C TYR A 25 -7.74 -39.54 -22.94
N GLN A 26 -8.77 -39.95 -23.68
CA GLN A 26 -10.16 -39.76 -23.29
C GLN A 26 -10.51 -40.58 -22.05
N ARG A 27 -10.07 -41.84 -21.94
CA ARG A 27 -10.20 -42.62 -20.68
C ARG A 27 -9.49 -41.95 -19.51
N LYS A 28 -8.24 -41.53 -19.68
CA LYS A 28 -7.50 -40.81 -18.62
C LYS A 28 -8.15 -39.49 -18.24
N PHE A 29 -8.75 -38.79 -19.19
CA PHE A 29 -9.49 -37.55 -18.95
C PHE A 29 -10.81 -37.83 -18.23
N THR A 30 -11.52 -38.91 -18.57
CA THR A 30 -12.72 -39.35 -17.84
C THR A 30 -12.37 -39.72 -16.40
N ASP A 31 -11.29 -40.50 -16.19
CA ASP A 31 -10.80 -40.82 -14.84
C ASP A 31 -10.45 -39.53 -14.06
N TYR A 32 -9.83 -38.54 -14.72
CA TYR A 32 -9.51 -37.24 -14.14
C TYR A 32 -10.75 -36.40 -13.80
N VAL A 33 -11.79 -36.48 -14.63
CA VAL A 33 -13.08 -35.81 -14.38
C VAL A 33 -13.82 -36.50 -13.23
N ASP A 34 -13.76 -37.82 -13.12
CA ASP A 34 -14.38 -38.57 -12.03
C ASP A 34 -13.65 -38.33 -10.69
N ASP A 35 -12.32 -38.21 -10.71
CA ASP A 35 -11.52 -37.80 -9.55
C ASP A 35 -11.83 -36.37 -9.14
N PHE A 36 -11.96 -35.45 -10.10
CA PHE A 36 -12.35 -34.07 -9.86
C PHE A 36 -13.77 -33.96 -9.31
N GLN A 37 -14.73 -34.73 -9.84
CA GLN A 37 -16.11 -34.75 -9.35
C GLN A 37 -16.20 -35.32 -7.92
N ARG A 38 -15.39 -36.33 -7.58
CA ARG A 38 -15.28 -36.84 -6.21
C ARG A 38 -14.71 -35.80 -5.26
N ALA A 39 -13.64 -35.11 -5.66
CA ALA A 39 -13.06 -34.02 -4.87
C ALA A 39 -14.04 -32.84 -4.71
N GLN A 40 -14.83 -32.54 -5.76
CA GLN A 40 -15.87 -31.52 -5.73
C GLN A 40 -17.02 -31.89 -4.77
N ALA A 41 -17.45 -33.15 -4.77
CA ALA A 41 -18.48 -33.62 -3.85
C ALA A 41 -18.01 -33.57 -2.38
N ASP A 42 -16.75 -33.92 -2.13
CA ASP A 42 -16.15 -33.85 -0.78
C ASP A 42 -16.03 -32.39 -0.29
N LEU A 43 -15.68 -31.46 -1.18
CA LEU A 43 -15.67 -30.02 -0.91
C LEU A 43 -17.08 -29.48 -0.62
N GLN A 44 -18.09 -29.88 -1.39
CA GLN A 44 -19.48 -29.47 -1.16
C GLN A 44 -20.03 -30.00 0.16
N SER A 45 -19.66 -31.22 0.57
CA SER A 45 -20.01 -31.75 1.89
C SER A 45 -19.40 -30.90 3.01
N LYS A 46 -18.13 -30.51 2.88
CA LYS A 46 -17.42 -29.68 3.87
C LYS A 46 -17.96 -28.25 3.91
N GLU A 47 -18.41 -27.70 2.78
CA GLU A 47 -19.06 -26.39 2.70
C GLU A 47 -20.41 -26.38 3.44
N ALA A 48 -21.19 -27.47 3.36
CA ALA A 48 -22.42 -27.62 4.13
C ALA A 48 -22.17 -27.68 5.64
N ASP A 49 -21.09 -28.34 6.08
CA ASP A 49 -20.68 -28.36 7.48
C ASP A 49 -20.26 -26.96 7.99
N ILE A 50 -19.57 -26.18 7.14
CA ILE A 50 -19.19 -24.78 7.43
C ILE A 50 -20.44 -23.91 7.61
N GLN A 51 -21.39 -23.96 6.68
CA GLN A 51 -22.64 -23.19 6.77
C GLN A 51 -23.47 -23.56 8.01
N HIS A 52 -23.44 -24.84 8.41
CA HIS A 52 -24.08 -25.29 9.64
C HIS A 52 -23.43 -24.72 10.91
N VAL A 53 -22.10 -24.54 10.90
CA VAL A 53 -21.34 -23.92 11.99
C VAL A 53 -21.56 -22.41 12.02
N GLU A 54 -21.54 -21.72 10.88
CA GLU A 54 -21.82 -20.29 10.77
C GLU A 54 -23.21 -19.92 11.29
N HIS A 55 -24.23 -20.72 10.93
CA HIS A 55 -25.59 -20.55 11.44
C HIS A 55 -25.67 -20.70 12.97
N LYS A 56 -24.84 -21.56 13.58
CA LYS A 56 -24.76 -21.73 15.03
C LYS A 56 -23.95 -20.63 15.73
N VAL A 57 -22.96 -20.04 15.05
CA VAL A 57 -22.17 -18.89 15.53
C VAL A 57 -23.04 -17.62 15.53
N GLY A 58 -23.86 -17.41 14.48
CA GLY A 58 -24.82 -16.32 14.41
C GLY A 58 -25.91 -16.35 15.51
N ALA A 59 -26.11 -17.51 16.15
CA ALA A 59 -27.05 -17.70 17.26
C ALA A 59 -26.45 -17.47 18.67
N GLY A 60 -25.23 -16.93 18.78
CA GLY A 60 -24.74 -16.29 20.01
C GLY A 60 -24.34 -17.21 21.17
N LYS A 61 -23.61 -18.31 20.92
CA LYS A 61 -22.95 -19.07 21.99
C LYS A 61 -21.43 -19.16 21.76
N TYR A 62 -20.68 -18.44 22.59
CA TYR A 62 -19.23 -18.20 22.57
C TYR A 62 -18.30 -19.42 22.76
N LEU A 63 -18.83 -20.65 22.82
CA LEU A 63 -18.05 -21.86 23.12
C LEU A 63 -17.41 -22.55 21.89
N PHE A 64 -17.53 -21.98 20.68
CA PHE A 64 -17.13 -22.68 19.44
C PHE A 64 -15.86 -22.17 18.73
N CYS A 65 -15.17 -21.14 19.23
CA CYS A 65 -13.87 -20.72 18.65
C CYS A 65 -12.80 -21.82 18.77
N PHE A 66 -12.83 -22.62 19.84
CA PHE A 66 -11.95 -23.78 20.03
C PHE A 66 -12.19 -24.88 18.97
N CYS A 67 -13.45 -25.11 18.60
CA CYS A 67 -13.81 -26.08 17.55
C CYS A 67 -13.39 -25.58 16.16
N LEU A 68 -13.41 -24.27 15.91
CA LEU A 68 -12.98 -23.68 14.64
C LEU A 68 -11.47 -23.88 14.42
N GLY A 69 -10.64 -23.66 15.44
CA GLY A 69 -9.20 -23.89 15.34
C GLY A 69 -8.84 -25.36 15.08
N LYS A 70 -9.57 -26.28 15.72
CA LYS A 70 -9.42 -27.72 15.46
C LYS A 70 -9.85 -28.10 14.04
N LEU A 71 -10.99 -27.58 13.58
CA LEU A 71 -11.52 -27.84 12.23
C LEU A 71 -10.62 -27.25 11.14
N VAL A 72 -10.08 -26.04 11.33
CA VAL A 72 -9.12 -25.41 10.43
C VAL A 72 -7.81 -26.21 10.37
N ASN A 73 -7.33 -26.75 11.49
CA ASN A 73 -6.17 -27.63 11.49
C ASN A 73 -6.44 -28.96 10.78
N GLU A 74 -7.60 -29.58 10.99
CA GLU A 74 -8.02 -30.80 10.28
C GLU A 74 -8.17 -30.55 8.77
N LEU A 75 -8.75 -29.41 8.35
CA LEU A 75 -8.83 -28.99 6.95
C LEU A 75 -7.46 -28.68 6.35
N THR A 76 -6.56 -28.04 7.10
CA THR A 76 -5.19 -27.75 6.66
C THR A 76 -4.40 -29.03 6.46
N GLN A 77 -4.62 -30.03 7.32
CA GLN A 77 -3.98 -31.33 7.22
C GLN A 77 -4.54 -32.15 6.06
N ALA A 78 -5.87 -32.16 5.87
CA ALA A 78 -6.52 -32.76 4.70
C ALA A 78 -6.09 -32.09 3.38
N MET A 79 -5.93 -30.77 3.36
CA MET A 79 -5.40 -30.04 2.19
C MET A 79 -3.93 -30.38 1.90
N LYS A 80 -3.11 -30.61 2.94
CA LYS A 80 -1.73 -31.09 2.77
C LYS A 80 -1.71 -32.51 2.22
N GLU A 81 -2.61 -33.39 2.65
CA GLU A 81 -2.75 -34.76 2.15
C GLU A 81 -3.16 -34.78 0.67
N VAL A 82 -4.18 -34.00 0.28
CA VAL A 82 -4.58 -33.81 -1.12
C VAL A 82 -3.45 -33.21 -1.97
N ARG A 83 -2.63 -32.32 -1.40
CA ARG A 83 -1.45 -31.75 -2.06
C ARG A 83 -0.32 -32.76 -2.25
N THR A 84 -0.15 -33.71 -1.33
CA THR A 84 0.82 -34.80 -1.47
C THR A 84 0.34 -35.92 -2.40
N GLU A 85 -0.97 -36.18 -2.46
CA GLU A 85 -1.56 -37.12 -3.44
C GLU A 85 -1.61 -36.53 -4.86
N GLY A 86 -1.71 -35.19 -4.96
CA GLY A 86 -1.75 -34.43 -6.21
C GLY A 86 -0.39 -34.07 -6.81
N HIS A 87 0.58 -35.00 -6.86
CA HIS A 87 1.80 -34.79 -7.65
C HIS A 87 1.52 -34.90 -9.16
N PHE A 88 1.03 -33.82 -9.76
CA PHE A 88 0.79 -33.70 -11.20
C PHE A 88 2.10 -33.51 -11.97
N TYR A 89 2.72 -34.61 -12.43
CA TYR A 89 3.76 -34.54 -13.46
C TYR A 89 3.13 -34.41 -14.85
N GLY A 90 3.29 -33.24 -15.46
CA GLY A 90 3.02 -33.01 -16.88
C GLY A 90 2.23 -31.74 -17.14
N SER A 91 2.94 -30.60 -17.28
CA SER A 91 2.34 -29.37 -17.77
C SER A 91 1.98 -29.55 -19.25
N LEU A 92 0.70 -29.36 -19.58
CA LEU A 92 0.20 -29.10 -20.92
C LEU A 92 -0.83 -27.97 -20.81
N VAL A 93 -0.31 -26.79 -20.47
CA VAL A 93 -0.99 -25.51 -20.69
C VAL A 93 0.06 -24.53 -21.19
N VAL A 94 0.04 -24.25 -22.49
CA VAL A 94 0.68 -23.05 -23.05
C VAL A 94 -0.31 -21.91 -22.83
N ASN A 95 -0.20 -21.26 -21.68
CA ASN A 95 -0.68 -19.89 -21.49
C ASN A 95 0.46 -19.18 -20.77
N ASP A 96 1.10 -18.24 -21.47
CA ASP A 96 2.12 -17.36 -20.91
C ASP A 96 1.45 -16.46 -19.84
N PRO A 97 1.70 -16.64 -18.53
CA PRO A 97 1.07 -15.85 -17.46
C PRO A 97 1.61 -14.41 -17.40
N SER A 98 2.55 -14.04 -18.27
CA SER A 98 3.33 -12.80 -18.16
C SER A 98 2.54 -11.52 -18.45
N ASN A 99 1.36 -11.60 -19.06
CA ASN A 99 0.58 -10.42 -19.47
C ASN A 99 -0.74 -10.29 -18.71
N VAL A 100 -0.66 -9.96 -17.42
CA VAL A 100 -1.74 -9.21 -16.76
C VAL A 100 -1.39 -7.73 -16.90
N ALA A 101 -1.47 -7.24 -18.14
CA ALA A 101 -1.26 -5.83 -18.45
C ALA A 101 -2.60 -5.13 -18.20
N VAL A 102 -2.73 -4.42 -17.09
CA VAL A 102 -4.00 -3.82 -16.67
C VAL A 102 -3.86 -2.30 -16.65
N ASN A 103 -4.88 -1.60 -17.14
CA ASN A 103 -4.94 -0.15 -17.11
C ASN A 103 -4.82 0.36 -15.67
N LEU A 104 -3.84 1.24 -15.45
CA LEU A 104 -3.68 1.96 -14.19
C LEU A 104 -4.85 2.95 -14.01
N PRO A 105 -5.30 3.21 -12.78
CA PRO A 105 -6.36 4.17 -12.54
C PRO A 105 -5.79 5.56 -12.86
N THR A 106 -6.30 6.17 -13.92
CA THR A 106 -5.94 7.52 -14.34
C THR A 106 -7.12 8.43 -14.10
N LEU A 107 -6.92 9.50 -13.33
CA LEU A 107 -7.80 10.66 -13.38
C LEU A 107 -7.66 11.31 -14.77
N GLU A 108 -8.71 11.98 -15.25
CA GLU A 108 -8.62 12.77 -16.48
C GLU A 108 -7.45 13.77 -16.36
N VAL A 109 -6.45 13.62 -17.23
CA VAL A 109 -5.25 14.45 -17.21
C VAL A 109 -5.53 15.72 -17.99
N VAL A 110 -5.70 16.82 -17.28
CA VAL A 110 -5.87 18.16 -17.85
C VAL A 110 -4.49 18.74 -18.15
N GLY A 111 -4.29 19.22 -19.39
CA GLY A 111 -3.07 19.88 -19.83
C GLY A 111 -1.88 18.94 -20.07
N SER A 112 -0.68 19.54 -20.18
CA SER A 112 0.61 18.82 -20.38
C SER A 112 0.64 17.86 -21.58
N THR A 113 -0.17 18.12 -22.62
CA THR A 113 -0.27 17.28 -23.82
C THR A 113 1.07 17.18 -24.53
N ASP A 114 1.80 18.29 -24.66
CA ASP A 114 3.11 18.32 -25.32
C ASP A 114 4.14 17.42 -24.62
N VAL A 115 4.18 17.46 -23.28
CA VAL A 115 5.09 16.63 -22.47
C VAL A 115 4.73 15.15 -22.60
N ARG A 116 3.43 14.82 -22.59
CA ARG A 116 2.96 13.45 -22.79
C ARG A 116 3.35 12.91 -24.16
N GLU A 117 3.15 13.71 -25.21
CA GLU A 117 3.55 13.32 -26.56
C GLU A 117 5.07 13.21 -26.70
N GLU A 118 5.85 14.09 -26.08
CA GLU A 118 7.32 14.02 -26.08
C GLU A 118 7.81 12.71 -25.44
N ILE A 119 7.33 12.38 -24.23
CA ILE A 119 7.69 11.13 -23.55
C ILE A 119 7.28 9.92 -24.39
N TYR A 120 6.07 9.94 -24.94
CA TYR A 120 5.56 8.87 -25.79
C TYR A 120 6.42 8.68 -27.04
N GLN A 121 6.82 9.77 -27.71
CA GLN A 121 7.70 9.72 -28.88
C GLN A 121 9.07 9.15 -28.54
N TYR A 122 9.68 9.53 -27.41
CA TYR A 122 10.96 8.95 -26.98
C TYR A 122 10.87 7.45 -26.68
N LEU A 123 9.76 6.99 -26.10
CA LEU A 123 9.52 5.57 -25.84
C LEU A 123 9.31 4.79 -27.14
N MET A 124 8.55 5.35 -28.09
CA MET A 124 8.27 4.71 -29.37
C MET A 124 9.43 4.81 -30.38
N GLY A 125 10.33 5.77 -30.23
CA GLY A 125 11.59 5.84 -30.97
C GLY A 125 12.65 4.86 -30.47
N ASP A 126 13.75 4.71 -31.22
CA ASP A 126 14.85 3.80 -30.87
C ASP A 126 16.11 4.53 -30.36
N GLU A 127 16.17 5.85 -30.55
CA GLU A 127 17.35 6.67 -30.22
C GLU A 127 17.61 6.84 -28.72
N ILE A 128 16.54 6.94 -27.92
CA ILE A 128 16.64 7.27 -26.49
C ILE A 128 16.24 6.07 -25.64
N GLY A 129 17.21 5.43 -24.97
CA GLY A 129 16.97 4.30 -24.08
C GLY A 129 16.49 4.68 -22.67
N MET A 130 16.89 5.86 -22.19
CA MET A 130 16.72 6.29 -20.80
C MET A 130 16.13 7.70 -20.70
N ILE A 131 14.95 7.85 -20.09
CA ILE A 131 14.16 9.09 -20.03
C ILE A 131 13.93 9.52 -18.57
N GLY A 132 14.31 10.74 -18.22
CA GLY A 132 14.16 11.29 -16.87
C GLY A 132 13.10 12.38 -16.84
N VAL A 133 11.92 12.07 -16.30
CA VAL A 133 10.81 13.02 -16.17
C VAL A 133 10.98 13.80 -14.86
N CYS A 134 11.27 15.10 -14.98
CA CYS A 134 11.68 15.95 -13.86
C CYS A 134 10.69 17.09 -13.61
N GLY A 135 10.47 17.45 -12.34
CA GLY A 135 9.62 18.57 -11.96
C GLY A 135 9.29 18.58 -10.47
N MET A 136 8.77 19.69 -9.95
CA MET A 136 8.49 19.88 -8.51
C MET A 136 7.54 18.79 -7.93
N GLY A 137 7.55 18.59 -6.61
CA GLY A 137 6.55 17.73 -5.95
C GLY A 137 5.13 18.21 -6.24
N GLY A 138 4.17 17.29 -6.41
CA GLY A 138 2.77 17.64 -6.70
C GLY A 138 2.48 18.15 -8.12
N ILE A 139 3.49 18.21 -9.01
CA ILE A 139 3.35 18.70 -10.40
C ILE A 139 2.64 17.71 -11.35
N GLY A 140 2.37 16.48 -10.90
CA GLY A 140 1.67 15.47 -11.72
C GLY A 140 2.56 14.53 -12.54
N LYS A 141 3.87 14.39 -12.24
CA LYS A 141 4.78 13.46 -12.93
C LYS A 141 4.24 12.02 -12.98
N THR A 142 3.87 11.48 -11.82
CA THR A 142 3.28 10.14 -11.69
C THR A 142 1.99 10.00 -12.50
N THR A 143 1.14 11.04 -12.48
CA THR A 143 -0.11 11.07 -13.25
C THR A 143 0.13 11.04 -14.77
N ILE A 144 1.08 11.86 -15.26
CA ILE A 144 1.52 11.86 -16.66
C ILE A 144 2.05 10.49 -17.06
N MET A 145 2.89 9.88 -16.23
CA MET A 145 3.46 8.56 -16.51
C MET A 145 2.42 7.44 -16.48
N LYS A 146 1.39 7.51 -15.62
CA LYS A 146 0.26 6.56 -15.63
C LYS A 146 -0.53 6.63 -16.95
N ASP A 147 -0.77 7.83 -17.46
CA ASP A 147 -1.44 8.05 -18.75
C ASP A 147 -0.60 7.50 -19.92
N VAL A 148 0.69 7.82 -19.94
CA VAL A 148 1.64 7.26 -20.92
C VAL A 148 1.70 5.75 -20.84
N HIS A 149 1.82 5.17 -19.63
CA HIS A 149 1.79 3.72 -19.41
C HIS A 149 0.53 3.08 -20.00
N ASN A 150 -0.65 3.65 -19.73
CA ASN A 150 -1.92 3.14 -20.25
C ASN A 150 -2.03 3.24 -21.77
N ARG A 151 -1.39 4.23 -22.38
CA ARG A 151 -1.25 4.30 -23.83
C ARG A 151 -0.33 3.20 -24.36
N LEU A 152 0.82 2.96 -23.72
CA LEU A 152 1.76 1.90 -24.10
C LEU A 152 1.17 0.50 -24.01
N LEU A 153 0.20 0.26 -23.11
CA LEU A 153 -0.52 -1.02 -23.03
C LEU A 153 -1.22 -1.41 -24.34
N LYS A 154 -1.56 -0.42 -25.18
CA LYS A 154 -2.20 -0.62 -26.48
C LYS A 154 -1.20 -0.91 -27.59
N GLU A 155 0.08 -0.72 -27.32
CA GLU A 155 1.17 -0.86 -28.28
C GLU A 155 1.75 -2.28 -28.25
N SER A 156 2.12 -2.79 -29.42
CA SER A 156 2.76 -4.11 -29.54
C SER A 156 4.30 -4.07 -29.42
N LYS A 157 4.89 -2.87 -29.28
CA LYS A 157 6.34 -2.67 -29.25
C LYS A 157 6.99 -3.34 -28.04
N PHE A 158 6.32 -3.31 -26.89
CA PHE A 158 6.83 -3.79 -25.62
C PHE A 158 6.07 -5.03 -25.17
N ARG A 159 6.80 -6.09 -24.81
CA ARG A 159 6.22 -7.31 -24.26
C ARG A 159 5.81 -7.14 -22.79
N LYS A 160 6.52 -6.30 -22.05
CA LYS A 160 6.30 -6.08 -20.61
C LYS A 160 6.43 -4.61 -20.24
N LEU A 161 5.53 -4.12 -19.40
CA LEU A 161 5.66 -2.83 -18.71
C LEU A 161 5.82 -3.13 -17.22
N ILE A 162 6.87 -2.58 -16.62
CA ILE A 162 7.24 -2.80 -15.21
C ILE A 162 7.18 -1.45 -14.53
N TRP A 163 6.34 -1.32 -13.50
CA TRP A 163 6.21 -0.10 -12.71
C TRP A 163 6.64 -0.36 -11.28
N VAL A 164 7.61 0.42 -10.79
CA VAL A 164 8.09 0.33 -9.41
C VAL A 164 8.27 1.72 -8.84
N THR A 165 7.67 1.98 -7.67
CA THR A 165 7.90 3.19 -6.89
C THR A 165 9.15 3.02 -6.02
N VAL A 166 10.04 4.01 -6.05
CA VAL A 166 11.31 4.05 -5.32
C VAL A 166 11.14 4.95 -4.10
N SER A 167 11.07 4.38 -2.90
CA SER A 167 10.86 5.21 -1.70
C SER A 167 12.11 6.03 -1.33
N GLN A 168 11.88 7.20 -0.73
CA GLN A 168 12.89 8.15 -0.27
C GLN A 168 14.01 7.52 0.56
N GLU A 169 13.64 6.59 1.44
CA GLU A 169 14.57 5.73 2.16
C GLU A 169 15.03 4.65 1.19
N PHE A 170 16.03 4.98 0.38
CA PHE A 170 16.52 4.12 -0.68
C PHE A 170 17.14 2.84 -0.11
N ASP A 171 16.69 1.68 -0.58
CA ASP A 171 17.28 0.37 -0.29
C ASP A 171 17.33 -0.47 -1.57
N ILE A 172 18.53 -0.93 -1.91
CA ILE A 172 18.79 -1.69 -3.13
C ILE A 172 18.04 -3.03 -3.12
N ARG A 173 18.06 -3.77 -2.01
CA ARG A 173 17.44 -5.10 -1.92
C ARG A 173 15.92 -4.99 -2.05
N ARG A 174 15.31 -4.00 -1.41
CA ARG A 174 13.87 -3.70 -1.53
C ARG A 174 13.50 -3.34 -2.95
N LEU A 175 14.31 -2.51 -3.62
CA LEU A 175 14.08 -2.19 -5.04
C LEU A 175 14.19 -3.44 -5.91
N GLN A 176 15.21 -4.29 -5.70
CA GLN A 176 15.35 -5.58 -6.39
C GLN A 176 14.13 -6.48 -6.18
N THR A 177 13.64 -6.63 -4.94
CA THR A 177 12.43 -7.40 -4.63
C THR A 177 11.21 -6.80 -5.33
N ASN A 178 11.03 -5.48 -5.31
CA ASN A 178 9.88 -4.84 -5.94
C ASN A 178 9.87 -5.07 -7.47
N ILE A 179 11.02 -5.01 -8.13
CA ILE A 179 11.12 -5.30 -9.57
C ILE A 179 10.89 -6.79 -9.83
N GLU A 180 11.49 -7.66 -9.02
CA GLU A 180 11.31 -9.10 -9.14
C GLU A 180 9.84 -9.54 -8.98
N CYS A 181 9.11 -8.94 -8.04
CA CYS A 181 7.68 -9.21 -7.84
C CYS A 181 6.86 -8.90 -9.10
N GLN A 182 7.22 -7.85 -9.86
CA GLN A 182 6.58 -7.51 -11.13
C GLN A 182 6.93 -8.51 -12.26
N LEU A 183 8.07 -9.20 -12.13
CA LEU A 183 8.53 -10.21 -13.07
C LEU A 183 8.01 -11.62 -12.75
N GLY A 184 7.38 -11.82 -11.58
CA GLY A 184 6.88 -13.13 -11.12
C GLY A 184 8.00 -14.10 -10.73
N GLY A 185 9.14 -13.57 -10.26
CA GLY A 185 10.28 -14.37 -9.81
C GLY A 185 10.20 -14.81 -8.34
N ASN A 186 11.33 -15.33 -7.85
CA ASN A 186 11.59 -15.49 -6.41
C ASN A 186 13.08 -15.17 -6.14
N LEU A 187 13.37 -14.00 -5.58
CA LEU A 187 14.70 -13.67 -5.03
C LEU A 187 14.73 -13.99 -3.53
N SER A 188 15.67 -14.83 -3.11
CA SER A 188 15.82 -15.18 -1.69
C SER A 188 16.40 -14.02 -0.88
N ASP A 189 15.90 -13.86 0.35
CA ASP A 189 16.36 -12.83 1.30
C ASP A 189 17.74 -13.15 1.90
N ASP A 190 18.13 -14.43 1.90
CA ASP A 190 19.43 -14.89 2.40
C ASP A 190 20.58 -14.62 1.41
N GLU A 191 20.26 -14.18 0.19
CA GLU A 191 21.23 -13.95 -0.87
C GLU A 191 21.92 -12.59 -0.74
N ASP A 192 23.19 -12.54 -1.16
CA ASP A 192 23.94 -11.30 -1.25
C ASP A 192 23.33 -10.38 -2.34
N THR A 193 23.42 -9.07 -2.12
CA THR A 193 22.87 -8.04 -3.02
C THR A 193 23.41 -8.17 -4.45
N ILE A 194 24.67 -8.57 -4.62
CA ILE A 194 25.31 -8.76 -5.93
C ILE A 194 24.72 -9.97 -6.65
N VAL A 195 24.50 -11.07 -5.92
CA VAL A 195 23.88 -12.29 -6.48
C VAL A 195 22.46 -11.98 -6.93
N ARG A 196 21.72 -11.23 -6.12
CA ARG A 196 20.37 -10.75 -6.45
C ARG A 196 20.35 -9.89 -7.71
N ALA A 197 21.31 -8.96 -7.85
CA ALA A 197 21.46 -8.14 -9.05
C ALA A 197 21.69 -8.99 -10.31
N GLY A 198 22.62 -9.96 -10.25
CA GLY A 198 22.90 -10.86 -11.38
C GLY A 198 21.68 -11.70 -11.80
N LYS A 199 20.90 -12.19 -10.81
CA LYS A 199 19.65 -12.91 -11.08
C LYS A 199 18.60 -12.00 -11.71
N LEU A 200 18.40 -10.79 -11.17
CA LEU A 200 17.45 -9.83 -11.70
C LEU A 200 17.78 -9.45 -13.14
N SER A 201 19.07 -9.26 -13.43
CA SER A 201 19.57 -9.01 -14.79
C SER A 201 19.18 -10.13 -15.76
N ASN A 202 19.37 -11.39 -15.37
CA ASN A 202 18.95 -12.53 -16.18
C ASN A 202 17.42 -12.58 -16.39
N MET A 203 16.65 -12.25 -15.35
CA MET A 203 15.19 -12.21 -15.43
C MET A 203 14.70 -11.13 -16.38
N LEU A 204 15.27 -9.92 -16.31
CA LEU A 204 14.98 -8.81 -17.21
C LEU A 204 15.37 -9.14 -18.65
N GLY A 205 16.53 -9.75 -18.87
CA GLY A 205 16.97 -10.23 -20.18
C GLY A 205 16.04 -11.25 -20.82
N GLY A 206 15.32 -12.04 -20.00
CA GLY A 206 14.32 -13.00 -20.47
C GLY A 206 12.97 -12.40 -20.90
N GLN A 207 12.69 -11.13 -20.57
CA GLN A 207 11.39 -10.50 -20.86
C GLN A 207 11.23 -10.03 -22.31
N GLY A 208 12.29 -10.01 -23.12
CA GLY A 208 12.28 -9.32 -24.43
C GLY A 208 12.23 -7.80 -24.24
N ARG A 209 11.59 -7.07 -25.16
CA ARG A 209 11.47 -5.60 -25.06
C ARG A 209 10.56 -5.21 -23.91
N TYR A 210 11.07 -4.44 -22.95
CA TYR A 210 10.29 -3.95 -21.82
C TYR A 210 10.45 -2.44 -21.61
N VAL A 211 9.51 -1.86 -20.87
CA VAL A 211 9.67 -0.53 -20.26
C VAL A 211 9.72 -0.69 -18.76
N LEU A 212 10.79 -0.19 -18.11
CA LEU A 212 10.91 -0.13 -16.67
C LEU A 212 10.71 1.31 -16.20
N ILE A 213 9.66 1.55 -15.43
CA ILE A 213 9.33 2.86 -14.85
C ILE A 213 9.70 2.83 -13.37
N LEU A 214 10.70 3.63 -13.00
CA LEU A 214 11.15 3.90 -11.64
C LEU A 214 10.52 5.21 -11.16
N ASP A 215 9.38 5.12 -10.50
CA ASP A 215 8.62 6.29 -10.05
C ASP A 215 9.19 6.84 -8.74
N ASP A 216 9.30 8.15 -8.66
CA ASP A 216 9.71 8.96 -7.51
C ASP A 216 11.14 8.73 -6.99
N VAL A 217 12.15 8.80 -7.85
CA VAL A 217 13.55 8.62 -7.46
C VAL A 217 14.12 9.87 -6.76
N TRP A 218 14.65 9.68 -5.55
CA TRP A 218 15.18 10.77 -4.69
C TRP A 218 16.69 11.00 -4.79
N LYS A 219 17.48 9.95 -5.01
CA LYS A 219 18.95 9.98 -5.03
C LYS A 219 19.47 9.20 -6.23
N SER A 220 20.65 9.56 -6.71
CA SER A 220 21.34 8.79 -7.75
C SER A 220 21.91 7.50 -7.19
N PHE A 221 21.87 6.44 -8.00
CA PHE A 221 22.41 5.13 -7.67
C PHE A 221 22.88 4.42 -8.95
N SER A 222 23.67 3.35 -8.81
CA SER A 222 24.10 2.53 -9.93
C SER A 222 22.98 1.58 -10.36
N LEU A 223 22.60 1.61 -11.64
CA LEU A 223 21.64 0.66 -12.20
C LEU A 223 22.19 -0.78 -12.16
N GLU A 224 23.50 -0.95 -12.30
CA GLU A 224 24.18 -2.24 -12.24
C GLU A 224 24.04 -2.90 -10.86
N ASP A 225 24.08 -2.13 -9.77
CA ASP A 225 23.89 -2.63 -8.41
C ASP A 225 22.47 -3.21 -8.20
N ILE A 226 21.49 -2.73 -8.97
CA ILE A 226 20.14 -3.29 -8.99
C ILE A 226 20.07 -4.54 -9.87
N GLY A 227 20.93 -4.65 -10.88
CA GLY A 227 20.84 -5.66 -11.95
C GLY A 227 20.17 -5.13 -13.21
N ILE A 228 20.01 -3.82 -13.33
CA ILE A 228 19.49 -3.15 -14.53
C ILE A 228 20.69 -2.81 -15.40
N LEU A 229 20.77 -3.41 -16.58
CA LEU A 229 21.79 -3.05 -17.57
C LEU A 229 21.35 -1.77 -18.28
N GLU A 230 22.30 -0.86 -18.53
CA GLU A 230 22.02 0.31 -19.36
C GLU A 230 21.50 -0.13 -20.72
N THR A 231 20.36 0.43 -21.13
CA THR A 231 19.74 0.06 -22.39
C THR A 231 20.55 0.65 -23.54
N THR A 232 21.03 -0.21 -24.42
CA THR A 232 21.66 0.21 -25.67
C THR A 232 20.55 0.46 -26.70
N SER A 233 20.79 1.35 -27.65
CA SER A 233 19.82 1.64 -28.74
C SER A 233 19.36 0.40 -29.52
N ASN A 234 20.06 -0.74 -29.39
CA ASN A 234 19.78 -1.98 -30.10
C ASN A 234 18.91 -3.00 -29.35
N ASP A 235 18.75 -2.90 -28.03
CA ASP A 235 17.97 -3.87 -27.25
C ASP A 235 16.45 -3.56 -27.25
N GLY A 236 16.07 -2.35 -27.64
CA GLY A 236 14.68 -1.89 -27.72
C GLY A 236 13.98 -1.78 -26.36
N CYS A 237 14.71 -1.89 -25.26
CA CYS A 237 14.22 -1.72 -23.90
C CYS A 237 14.31 -0.24 -23.49
N LYS A 238 13.41 0.21 -22.62
CA LYS A 238 13.36 1.60 -22.15
C LYS A 238 13.36 1.66 -20.64
N ILE A 239 14.08 2.62 -20.08
CA ILE A 239 14.05 2.93 -18.66
C ILE A 239 13.53 4.36 -18.52
N VAL A 240 12.50 4.53 -17.70
CA VAL A 240 11.98 5.83 -17.33
C VAL A 240 12.17 6.01 -15.83
N LEU A 241 12.61 7.18 -15.40
CA LEU A 241 12.49 7.58 -14.01
C LEU A 241 11.67 8.86 -13.89
N THR A 242 10.92 9.00 -12.80
CA THR A 242 10.37 10.29 -12.39
C THR A 242 11.15 10.79 -11.19
N THR A 243 11.44 12.10 -11.11
CA THR A 243 12.18 12.67 -9.98
C THR A 243 11.81 14.14 -9.75
N ARG A 244 11.96 14.58 -8.49
CA ARG A 244 11.88 16.00 -8.12
C ARG A 244 13.13 16.78 -8.51
N ALA A 245 14.27 16.10 -8.59
CA ALA A 245 15.57 16.74 -8.70
C ALA A 245 16.22 16.46 -10.06
N GLU A 246 16.27 17.46 -10.94
CA GLU A 246 16.87 17.32 -12.28
C GLU A 246 18.31 16.76 -12.27
N ARG A 247 19.07 17.08 -11.21
CA ARG A 247 20.43 16.58 -11.01
C ARG A 247 20.51 15.05 -10.93
N VAL A 248 19.47 14.38 -10.44
CA VAL A 248 19.42 12.91 -10.33
C VAL A 248 19.40 12.31 -11.73
N ALA A 249 18.44 12.71 -12.57
CA ALA A 249 18.36 12.29 -13.97
C ALA A 249 19.64 12.59 -14.73
N GLN A 250 20.21 13.80 -14.54
CA GLN A 250 21.45 14.19 -15.20
C GLN A 250 22.66 13.33 -14.77
N SER A 251 22.80 13.07 -13.46
CA SER A 251 23.91 12.28 -12.93
C SER A 251 23.88 10.82 -13.35
N MET A 252 22.69 10.30 -13.68
CA MET A 252 22.47 8.92 -14.14
C MET A 252 22.39 8.82 -15.68
N GLY A 253 22.68 9.89 -16.42
CA GLY A 253 22.73 9.87 -17.89
C GLY A 253 21.36 9.86 -18.60
N PHE A 254 20.26 10.15 -17.90
CA PHE A 254 18.92 10.13 -18.49
C PHE A 254 18.65 11.36 -19.37
N LYS A 255 17.96 11.16 -20.50
CA LYS A 255 17.42 12.26 -21.31
C LYS A 255 16.32 12.97 -20.51
N LYS A 256 16.58 14.22 -20.12
CA LYS A 256 15.67 15.00 -19.30
C LYS A 256 14.44 15.47 -20.09
N VAL A 257 13.26 15.27 -19.51
CA VAL A 257 11.99 15.87 -19.91
C VAL A 257 11.48 16.66 -18.71
N ARG A 258 11.27 17.97 -18.88
CA ARG A 258 10.83 18.85 -17.79
C ARG A 258 9.32 19.03 -17.83
N VAL A 259 8.65 18.74 -16.72
CA VAL A 259 7.22 19.01 -16.55
C VAL A 259 7.03 20.46 -16.09
N PRO A 260 6.38 21.32 -16.88
CA PRO A 260 6.07 22.70 -16.47
C PRO A 260 4.89 22.73 -15.50
N CYS A 261 4.71 23.86 -14.80
CA CYS A 261 3.43 24.16 -14.15
C CYS A 261 2.32 24.32 -15.19
N LEU A 262 1.08 24.07 -14.77
CA LEU A 262 -0.08 24.30 -15.62
C LEU A 262 -0.20 25.79 -15.94
N SER A 263 -0.57 26.09 -17.19
CA SER A 263 -1.00 27.43 -17.56
C SER A 263 -2.25 27.83 -16.78
N MET A 264 -2.57 29.13 -16.74
CA MET A 264 -3.78 29.61 -16.04
C MET A 264 -5.06 28.96 -16.58
N GLU A 265 -5.12 28.70 -17.89
CA GLU A 265 -6.26 28.05 -18.55
C GLU A 265 -6.36 26.57 -18.12
N GLU A 266 -5.28 25.79 -18.24
CA GLU A 266 -5.26 24.39 -17.80
C GLU A 266 -5.51 24.24 -16.29
N ALA A 267 -5.00 25.17 -15.49
CA ALA A 267 -5.20 25.21 -14.05
C ALA A 267 -6.68 25.49 -13.69
N MET A 268 -7.32 26.39 -14.43
CA MET A 268 -8.74 26.68 -14.27
C MET A 268 -9.60 25.49 -14.67
N ASP A 269 -9.30 24.84 -15.80
CA ASP A 269 -9.99 23.63 -16.26
C ASP A 269 -9.89 22.51 -15.21
N LEU A 270 -8.69 22.29 -14.65
CA LEU A 270 -8.49 21.33 -13.57
C LEU A 270 -9.28 21.71 -12.32
N PHE A 271 -9.30 22.99 -11.94
CA PHE A 271 -10.07 23.47 -10.78
C PHE A 271 -11.58 23.22 -10.98
N LEU A 272 -12.12 23.57 -12.15
CA LEU A 272 -13.53 23.39 -12.51
C LEU A 272 -13.93 21.91 -12.53
N SER A 273 -13.04 21.04 -13.01
CA SER A 273 -13.25 19.58 -12.99
C SER A 273 -13.44 19.02 -11.56
N LYS A 274 -12.94 19.74 -10.54
CA LYS A 274 -12.98 19.30 -9.14
C LYS A 274 -14.01 20.04 -8.30
N VAL A 275 -14.18 21.35 -8.45
CA VAL A 275 -15.12 22.13 -7.64
C VAL A 275 -16.58 21.91 -8.07
N GLY A 276 -16.81 21.57 -9.35
CA GLY A 276 -18.14 21.46 -9.95
C GLY A 276 -18.48 22.64 -10.85
N GLN A 277 -19.25 22.38 -11.91
CA GLN A 277 -19.65 23.43 -12.88
C GLN A 277 -20.84 24.28 -12.40
N ASP A 278 -21.54 23.88 -11.34
CA ASP A 278 -22.64 24.62 -10.73
C ASP A 278 -22.20 26.01 -10.23
N VAL A 279 -20.92 26.16 -9.88
CA VAL A 279 -20.31 27.42 -9.45
C VAL A 279 -20.28 28.47 -10.58
N LEU A 280 -20.28 28.04 -11.85
CA LEU A 280 -20.27 28.94 -13.02
C LEU A 280 -21.59 29.71 -13.22
N LEU A 281 -22.65 29.35 -12.50
CA LEU A 281 -23.93 30.05 -12.55
C LEU A 281 -23.89 31.45 -11.91
N ASN A 282 -22.82 31.78 -11.17
CA ASN A 282 -22.66 33.07 -10.49
C ASN A 282 -21.38 33.79 -10.94
N PRO A 283 -21.48 34.89 -11.71
CA PRO A 283 -20.31 35.65 -12.18
C PRO A 283 -19.40 36.20 -11.07
N THR A 284 -19.95 36.41 -9.86
CA THR A 284 -19.14 36.85 -8.71
C THR A 284 -18.17 35.75 -8.28
N LEU A 285 -18.61 34.49 -8.29
CA LEU A 285 -17.78 33.34 -7.94
C LEU A 285 -16.68 33.10 -8.96
N GLU A 286 -16.92 33.40 -10.24
CA GLU A 286 -15.90 33.35 -11.29
C GLU A 286 -14.68 34.23 -10.96
N SER A 287 -14.92 35.44 -10.46
CA SER A 287 -13.84 36.33 -10.03
C SER A 287 -13.04 35.77 -8.85
N PHE A 288 -13.70 35.11 -7.90
CA PHE A 288 -13.06 34.47 -6.75
C PHE A 288 -12.30 33.21 -7.12
N MET A 289 -12.83 32.38 -8.01
CA MET A 289 -12.13 31.20 -8.54
C MET A 289 -10.81 31.60 -9.20
N ASN A 290 -10.82 32.67 -10.01
CA ASN A 290 -9.61 33.21 -10.62
C ASN A 290 -8.56 33.64 -9.59
N LEU A 291 -8.98 34.21 -8.46
CA LEU A 291 -8.04 34.56 -7.38
C LEU A 291 -7.47 33.31 -6.72
N VAL A 292 -8.29 32.32 -6.37
CA VAL A 292 -7.84 31.07 -5.74
C VAL A 292 -6.85 30.32 -6.65
N VAL A 293 -7.19 30.14 -7.93
CA VAL A 293 -6.34 29.43 -8.90
C VAL A 293 -4.99 30.14 -9.09
N ARG A 294 -4.97 31.47 -9.04
CA ARG A 294 -3.72 32.25 -9.08
C ARG A 294 -2.81 31.97 -7.89
N GLU A 295 -3.36 31.83 -6.69
CA GLU A 295 -2.57 31.54 -5.48
C GLU A 295 -1.96 30.11 -5.53
N CYS A 296 -2.47 29.22 -6.39
CA CYS A 296 -1.90 27.87 -6.59
C CYS A 296 -0.62 27.84 -7.43
N ASP A 297 -0.24 28.94 -8.08
CA ASP A 297 0.94 29.05 -8.96
C ASP A 297 1.04 27.91 -10.02
N GLY A 298 -0.11 27.42 -10.50
CA GLY A 298 -0.20 26.37 -11.53
C GLY A 298 0.14 24.95 -11.06
N LEU A 299 0.23 24.71 -9.74
CA LEU A 299 0.55 23.38 -9.19
C LEU A 299 -0.71 22.49 -9.07
N PRO A 300 -0.80 21.36 -9.78
CA PRO A 300 -1.97 20.47 -9.77
C PRO A 300 -2.43 20.04 -8.39
N LEU A 301 -1.50 19.60 -7.51
CA LEU A 301 -1.86 19.15 -6.17
C LEU A 301 -2.54 20.26 -5.34
N ALA A 302 -2.00 21.48 -5.37
CA ALA A 302 -2.61 22.63 -4.68
C ALA A 302 -4.00 22.95 -5.27
N ILE A 303 -4.12 22.91 -6.61
CA ILE A 303 -5.38 23.17 -7.32
C ILE A 303 -6.46 22.17 -6.92
N VAL A 304 -6.18 20.87 -6.96
CA VAL A 304 -7.21 19.85 -6.68
C VAL A 304 -7.62 19.84 -5.20
N THR A 305 -6.69 20.09 -4.27
CA THR A 305 -6.98 20.18 -2.84
C THR A 305 -7.82 21.42 -2.51
N LEU A 306 -7.47 22.59 -3.06
CA LEU A 306 -8.26 23.81 -2.87
C LEU A 306 -9.65 23.69 -3.53
N ALA A 307 -9.73 23.13 -4.74
CA ALA A 307 -11.00 22.89 -5.42
C ALA A 307 -11.91 21.93 -4.63
N GLY A 308 -11.34 20.84 -4.08
CA GLY A 308 -12.07 19.88 -3.24
C GLY A 308 -12.68 20.54 -2.01
N CYS A 309 -11.91 21.38 -1.31
CA CYS A 309 -12.35 22.10 -0.13
C CYS A 309 -13.42 23.17 -0.41
N MET A 310 -13.48 23.68 -1.64
CA MET A 310 -14.44 24.69 -2.06
C MET A 310 -15.69 24.10 -2.74
N ARG A 311 -15.73 22.79 -2.98
CA ARG A 311 -16.82 22.08 -3.66
C ARG A 311 -18.15 22.30 -2.94
N GLY A 312 -19.20 22.59 -3.72
CA GLY A 312 -20.57 22.78 -3.22
C GLY A 312 -20.83 24.09 -2.47
N ILE A 313 -19.84 24.99 -2.37
CA ILE A 313 -20.02 26.32 -1.75
C ILE A 313 -20.56 27.31 -2.78
N SER A 314 -21.81 27.74 -2.62
CA SER A 314 -22.46 28.69 -3.53
C SER A 314 -22.48 30.14 -3.03
N ASN A 315 -22.14 30.38 -1.76
CA ASN A 315 -22.22 31.71 -1.13
C ASN A 315 -20.94 32.55 -1.40
N PRO A 316 -21.02 33.68 -2.13
CA PRO A 316 -19.84 34.51 -2.44
C PRO A 316 -19.09 35.05 -1.23
N ARG A 317 -19.77 35.30 -0.11
CA ARG A 317 -19.10 35.79 1.12
C ARG A 317 -18.18 34.75 1.75
N VAL A 318 -18.54 33.46 1.62
CA VAL A 318 -17.71 32.36 2.11
C VAL A 318 -16.46 32.23 1.24
N TRP A 319 -16.58 32.46 -0.06
CA TRP A 319 -15.44 32.51 -0.99
C TRP A 319 -14.49 33.67 -0.69
N GLU A 320 -15.04 34.86 -0.44
CA GLU A 320 -14.23 36.04 -0.08
C GLU A 320 -13.43 35.81 1.21
N ASN A 321 -14.08 35.30 2.27
CA ASN A 321 -13.39 34.95 3.51
C ASN A 321 -12.32 33.86 3.31
N ALA A 322 -12.62 32.83 2.52
CA ALA A 322 -11.67 31.77 2.18
C ALA A 322 -10.41 32.32 1.49
N ILE A 323 -10.56 33.30 0.59
CA ILE A 323 -9.41 33.94 -0.08
C ILE A 323 -8.57 34.73 0.91
N ASP A 324 -9.18 35.46 1.85
CA ASP A 324 -8.44 36.22 2.86
C ASP A 324 -7.68 35.30 3.82
N GLU A 325 -8.28 34.18 4.22
CA GLU A 325 -7.61 33.12 5.00
C GLU A 325 -6.44 32.51 4.23
N LEU A 326 -6.65 32.10 2.97
CA LEU A 326 -5.61 31.53 2.10
C LEU A 326 -4.43 32.49 1.95
N ARG A 327 -4.71 33.76 1.68
CA ARG A 327 -3.68 34.80 1.62
C ARG A 327 -2.98 34.98 2.95
N GLY A 328 -3.67 34.83 4.08
CA GLY A 328 -3.07 34.83 5.41
C GLY A 328 -2.01 33.73 5.59
N TYR A 329 -2.25 32.52 5.05
CA TYR A 329 -1.29 31.41 5.09
C TYR A 329 -0.09 31.63 4.18
N ILE A 330 -0.29 32.23 3.00
CA ILE A 330 0.75 32.39 1.98
C ILE A 330 1.59 33.65 2.22
N ARG A 331 0.99 34.71 2.79
CA ARG A 331 1.70 35.95 3.11
C ARG A 331 2.78 35.65 4.15
N ASN A 332 4.03 35.96 3.80
CA ASN A 332 5.28 35.76 4.56
C ASN A 332 6.03 34.44 4.30
N LEU A 333 5.61 33.62 3.32
CA LEU A 333 6.37 32.44 2.88
C LEU A 333 7.27 32.81 1.70
N HIS A 334 8.58 32.63 1.87
CA HIS A 334 9.58 32.96 0.84
C HIS A 334 10.00 31.73 0.01
N ASP A 335 9.79 30.52 0.52
CA ASP A 335 10.08 29.26 -0.17
C ASP A 335 8.84 28.73 -0.91
N MET A 336 9.06 28.13 -2.08
CA MET A 336 8.00 27.50 -2.88
C MET A 336 7.44 26.26 -2.18
N GLU A 337 8.25 25.50 -1.43
CA GLU A 337 7.75 24.36 -0.64
C GLU A 337 6.82 24.83 0.50
N ASP A 338 7.16 25.94 1.15
CA ASP A 338 6.34 26.55 2.18
C ASP A 338 4.99 27.03 1.62
N LYS A 339 4.98 27.64 0.42
CA LYS A 339 3.72 28.03 -0.24
C LYS A 339 2.80 26.83 -0.51
N VAL A 340 3.37 25.70 -0.95
CA VAL A 340 2.59 24.47 -1.17
C VAL A 340 2.01 23.96 0.15
N TYR A 341 2.79 23.99 1.24
CA TYR A 341 2.26 23.68 2.56
C TYR A 341 1.15 24.63 2.99
N GLY A 342 1.25 25.92 2.68
CA GLY A 342 0.19 26.91 2.93
C GLY A 342 -1.13 26.54 2.25
N CYS A 343 -1.07 26.17 0.96
CA CYS A 343 -2.25 25.76 0.20
C CYS A 343 -2.86 24.45 0.70
N LEU A 344 -2.04 23.44 1.04
CA LEU A 344 -2.52 22.18 1.59
C LEU A 344 -3.10 22.37 2.99
N LYS A 345 -2.45 23.18 3.82
CA LYS A 345 -2.85 23.45 5.21
C LYS A 345 -4.19 24.16 5.26
N PHE A 346 -4.47 25.04 4.30
CA PHE A 346 -5.78 25.68 4.17
C PHE A 346 -6.92 24.65 4.10
N SER A 347 -6.77 23.58 3.32
CA SER A 347 -7.80 22.52 3.26
C SER A 347 -7.92 21.75 4.57
N TYR A 348 -6.79 21.44 5.20
CA TYR A 348 -6.77 20.81 6.53
C TYR A 348 -7.47 21.67 7.59
N ASP A 349 -7.23 22.98 7.62
CA ASP A 349 -7.73 23.85 8.67
C ASP A 349 -9.26 24.05 8.65
N ARG A 350 -9.91 23.73 7.52
CA ARG A 350 -11.37 23.78 7.35
C ARG A 350 -12.08 22.47 7.70
N LEU A 351 -11.35 21.42 8.05
CA LEU A 351 -11.92 20.17 8.60
C LEU A 351 -12.45 20.38 10.03
N GLU A 352 -13.35 19.51 10.46
CA GLU A 352 -13.75 19.42 11.87
C GLU A 352 -12.59 18.88 12.72
N GLN A 353 -12.58 19.18 14.02
CA GLN A 353 -11.45 18.81 14.89
C GLN A 353 -11.19 17.29 14.91
N THR A 354 -12.24 16.47 14.97
CA THR A 354 -12.12 15.02 14.91
C THR A 354 -11.53 14.55 13.57
N ASP A 355 -12.00 15.11 12.45
CA ASP A 355 -11.49 14.79 11.11
C ASP A 355 -10.00 15.16 10.99
N LYS A 356 -9.58 16.30 11.57
CA LYS A 356 -8.17 16.73 11.63
C LYS A 356 -7.31 15.72 12.40
N ASP A 357 -7.73 15.33 13.59
CA ASP A 357 -6.97 14.43 14.44
C ASP A 357 -6.85 13.03 13.78
N CYS A 358 -7.93 12.54 13.15
CA CYS A 358 -7.93 11.32 12.35
C CYS A 358 -6.97 11.41 11.15
N PHE A 359 -6.99 12.52 10.41
CA PHE A 359 -6.09 12.77 9.28
C PHE A 359 -4.61 12.73 9.71
N LEU A 360 -4.26 13.34 10.85
CA LEU A 360 -2.88 13.35 11.35
C LEU A 360 -2.37 11.93 11.66
N CYS A 361 -3.24 11.02 12.05
CA CYS A 361 -2.86 9.62 12.32
C CYS A 361 -2.45 8.87 11.05
N CYS A 362 -3.00 9.21 9.89
CA CYS A 362 -2.57 8.61 8.62
C CYS A 362 -1.09 8.90 8.31
N ALA A 363 -0.53 9.98 8.84
CA ALA A 363 0.89 10.31 8.68
C ALA A 363 1.83 9.40 9.47
N PHE A 364 1.32 8.57 10.40
CA PHE A 364 2.13 7.59 11.16
C PHE A 364 2.70 6.49 10.30
N TYR A 365 2.06 6.20 9.16
CA TYR A 365 2.48 5.20 8.21
C TYR A 365 3.69 5.69 7.41
N PRO A 366 4.49 4.77 6.82
CA PRO A 366 5.56 5.13 5.91
C PRO A 366 5.08 5.96 4.73
N GLU A 367 6.01 6.70 4.12
CA GLU A 367 5.78 7.34 2.83
C GLU A 367 5.39 6.30 1.77
N ASP A 368 4.48 6.70 0.88
CA ASP A 368 3.88 5.86 -0.16
C ASP A 368 3.17 4.58 0.31
N CYS A 369 2.96 4.41 1.62
CA CYS A 369 2.29 3.24 2.15
C CYS A 369 0.81 3.26 1.75
N GLU A 370 0.34 2.12 1.24
CA GLU A 370 -1.09 1.83 1.14
C GLU A 370 -1.58 1.48 2.55
N ILE A 371 -2.60 2.18 3.02
CA ILE A 371 -3.18 2.01 4.36
C ILE A 371 -4.55 1.38 4.19
N GLY A 372 -4.80 0.26 4.87
CA GLY A 372 -6.12 -0.38 4.86
C GLY A 372 -7.15 0.51 5.54
N LYS A 373 -8.31 0.73 4.91
CA LYS A 373 -9.39 1.57 5.46
C LYS A 373 -9.87 1.06 6.82
N GLU A 374 -10.08 -0.25 6.94
CA GLU A 374 -10.50 -0.86 8.21
C GLU A 374 -9.45 -0.73 9.31
N GLU A 375 -8.17 -0.86 8.94
CA GLU A 375 -7.06 -0.78 9.90
C GLU A 375 -6.96 0.63 10.52
N ILE A 376 -7.05 1.67 9.69
CA ILE A 376 -6.94 3.04 10.18
C ILE A 376 -8.20 3.48 10.95
N ILE A 377 -9.39 3.05 10.52
CA ILE A 377 -10.63 3.30 11.27
C ILE A 377 -10.54 2.66 12.65
N GLU A 378 -10.07 1.42 12.71
CA GLU A 378 -9.92 0.70 13.96
C GLU A 378 -8.98 1.45 14.91
N TYR A 379 -7.84 1.92 14.40
CA TYR A 379 -6.91 2.73 15.15
C TYR A 379 -7.55 4.03 15.68
N TRP A 380 -8.37 4.72 14.88
CA TRP A 380 -9.06 5.94 15.34
C TRP A 380 -10.05 5.68 16.47
N ILE A 381 -10.77 4.56 16.44
CA ILE A 381 -11.70 4.16 17.50
C ILE A 381 -10.91 3.84 18.78
N GLU A 382 -9.83 3.08 18.64
CA GLU A 382 -8.92 2.68 19.71
C GLU A 382 -8.22 3.84 20.40
N ALA A 383 -7.82 4.85 19.61
CA ALA A 383 -7.23 6.09 20.08
C ALA A 383 -8.26 7.00 20.77
N GLY A 384 -9.54 6.68 20.69
CA GLY A 384 -10.63 7.49 21.24
C GLY A 384 -10.87 8.78 20.45
N LEU A 385 -10.43 8.84 19.19
CA LEU A 385 -10.75 9.95 18.29
C LEU A 385 -12.20 9.86 17.83
N ILE A 386 -12.67 8.64 17.62
CA ILE A 386 -14.07 8.30 17.36
C ILE A 386 -14.62 7.63 18.63
N ASP A 387 -14.93 8.44 19.63
CA ASP A 387 -15.61 7.98 20.85
C ASP A 387 -17.06 8.51 20.87
N GLU A 388 -17.95 7.88 21.64
CA GLU A 388 -19.32 8.37 21.94
C GLU A 388 -20.47 8.09 20.93
N MET A 389 -20.31 7.19 19.94
CA MET A 389 -21.40 6.88 18.97
C MET A 389 -22.39 5.78 19.42
N GLY A 390 -22.39 5.39 20.70
CA GLY A 390 -23.34 4.45 21.31
C GLY A 390 -23.23 2.97 20.87
N SER A 391 -22.62 2.66 19.72
CA SER A 391 -22.32 1.30 19.27
C SER A 391 -21.08 1.24 18.40
N ARG A 392 -20.42 0.07 18.37
CA ARG A 392 -19.22 -0.16 17.56
C ARG A 392 -19.45 0.07 16.06
N LYS A 393 -20.57 -0.42 15.53
CA LYS A 393 -20.97 -0.23 14.12
C LYS A 393 -21.13 1.26 13.76
N ALA A 394 -21.65 2.06 14.69
CA ALA A 394 -21.79 3.51 14.46
C ALA A 394 -20.43 4.21 14.43
N MET A 395 -19.45 3.75 15.22
CA MET A 395 -18.07 4.25 15.17
C MET A 395 -17.39 3.89 13.85
N GLU A 396 -17.58 2.66 13.36
CA GLU A 396 -17.07 2.21 12.05
C GLU A 396 -17.66 3.05 10.91
N HIS A 397 -18.98 3.23 10.89
CA HIS A 397 -19.64 4.10 9.91
C HIS A 397 -19.14 5.55 9.98
N CYS A 398 -18.88 6.07 11.19
CA CYS A 398 -18.28 7.39 11.38
C CYS A 398 -16.88 7.44 10.76
N GLY A 399 -16.03 6.44 11.02
CA GLY A 399 -14.71 6.32 10.41
C GLY A 399 -14.76 6.31 8.88
N HIS A 400 -15.67 5.55 8.28
CA HIS A 400 -15.88 5.59 6.83
C HIS A 400 -16.30 6.97 6.32
N SER A 401 -17.18 7.66 7.05
CA SER A 401 -17.58 9.03 6.70
C SER A 401 -16.40 10.00 6.75
N ILE A 402 -15.52 9.90 7.75
CA ILE A 402 -14.30 10.70 7.85
C ILE A 402 -13.38 10.41 6.66
N LEU A 403 -13.12 9.13 6.33
CA LEU A 403 -12.32 8.76 5.16
C LEU A 403 -12.89 9.34 3.88
N GLN A 404 -14.20 9.23 3.68
CA GLN A 404 -14.87 9.79 2.52
C GLN A 404 -14.66 11.31 2.43
N LYS A 405 -14.82 12.06 3.53
CA LYS A 405 -14.56 13.51 3.57
C LYS A 405 -13.10 13.82 3.20
N LEU A 406 -12.13 13.07 3.73
CA LEU A 406 -10.71 13.29 3.46
C LEU A 406 -10.34 13.01 1.99
N GLU A 407 -10.96 11.98 1.39
CA GLU A 407 -10.85 11.68 -0.05
C GLU A 407 -11.50 12.78 -0.92
N GLU A 408 -12.69 13.24 -0.55
CA GLU A 408 -13.42 14.29 -1.28
C GLU A 408 -12.67 15.63 -1.26
N ASN A 409 -11.98 15.94 -0.16
CA ASN A 409 -11.09 17.08 -0.03
C ASN A 409 -9.72 16.87 -0.70
N CYS A 410 -9.48 15.72 -1.35
CA CYS A 410 -8.21 15.37 -1.99
C CYS A 410 -7.00 15.42 -1.04
N LEU A 411 -7.23 15.13 0.26
CA LEU A 411 -6.16 14.97 1.26
C LEU A 411 -5.67 13.52 1.35
N LEU A 412 -6.52 12.56 0.92
CA LEU A 412 -6.18 11.15 0.77
C LEU A 412 -6.56 10.67 -0.63
N GLU A 413 -5.75 9.78 -1.20
CA GLU A 413 -5.97 9.16 -2.50
C GLU A 413 -6.58 7.76 -2.34
N ARG A 414 -7.49 7.40 -3.23
CA ARG A 414 -8.03 6.03 -3.32
C ARG A 414 -7.05 5.13 -4.05
N VAL A 415 -6.79 3.95 -3.48
CA VAL A 415 -6.01 2.91 -4.14
C VAL A 415 -6.97 1.94 -4.78
N GLN A 416 -7.10 2.00 -6.11
CA GLN A 416 -7.84 0.97 -6.84
C GLN A 416 -6.91 -0.21 -7.09
N GLU A 417 -7.19 -1.33 -6.42
CA GLU A 417 -6.43 -2.55 -6.59
C GLU A 417 -6.61 -3.10 -8.01
N ILE A 418 -5.49 -3.40 -8.65
CA ILE A 418 -5.42 -3.94 -10.00
C ILE A 418 -4.94 -5.38 -9.93
N GLY A 419 -5.86 -6.31 -10.17
CA GLY A 419 -5.57 -7.73 -10.37
C GLY A 419 -5.92 -8.63 -9.19
N LYS A 420 -6.03 -9.94 -9.49
CA LYS A 420 -6.26 -11.02 -8.52
C LYS A 420 -4.98 -11.28 -7.70
N GLY A 421 -4.53 -10.30 -6.93
CA GLY A 421 -3.56 -10.51 -5.87
C GLY A 421 -4.32 -10.89 -4.61
N THR A 422 -4.03 -12.04 -4.03
CA THR A 422 -4.54 -12.44 -2.71
C THR A 422 -3.91 -11.58 -1.62
N ARG A 423 -4.21 -10.28 -1.59
CA ARG A 423 -4.04 -9.46 -0.39
C ARG A 423 -5.39 -9.48 0.30
N LEU A 424 -5.62 -10.55 1.05
CA LEU A 424 -6.71 -10.58 2.01
C LEU A 424 -6.63 -9.28 2.82
N SER A 425 -7.73 -8.53 2.91
CA SER A 425 -7.95 -7.67 4.06
C SER A 425 -8.19 -8.64 5.22
N TRP A 426 -7.27 -8.69 6.18
CA TRP A 426 -7.33 -9.70 7.27
C TRP A 426 -8.52 -9.46 8.20
N PHE A 427 -9.18 -8.31 8.06
CA PHE A 427 -10.35 -7.88 8.81
C PHE A 427 -11.67 -8.06 8.05
N SER A 428 -11.67 -8.45 6.77
CA SER A 428 -12.91 -8.64 6.01
C SER A 428 -13.38 -10.10 6.11
N SER A 429 -14.57 -10.31 6.69
CA SER A 429 -15.29 -11.58 6.72
C SER A 429 -15.93 -11.96 5.37
N SER A 430 -15.71 -11.17 4.33
CA SER A 430 -16.29 -11.37 3.00
C SER A 430 -15.30 -12.08 2.06
N LEU A 431 -15.75 -13.16 1.42
CA LEU A 431 -15.05 -13.86 0.34
C LEU A 431 -14.95 -13.02 -0.96
N TYR A 432 -15.45 -11.78 -0.94
CA TYR A 432 -15.33 -10.81 -2.03
C TYR A 432 -14.40 -9.67 -1.59
N ILE A 433 -13.29 -9.51 -2.32
CA ILE A 433 -12.44 -8.33 -2.20
C ILE A 433 -13.27 -7.14 -2.73
N GLU A 434 -13.75 -6.31 -1.81
CA GLU A 434 -14.32 -5.03 -2.19
C GLU A 434 -13.24 -4.22 -2.93
N LYS A 435 -13.59 -3.68 -4.10
CA LYS A 435 -12.76 -2.65 -4.73
C LYS A 435 -12.73 -1.47 -3.76
N ASP A 436 -11.56 -0.83 -3.58
CA ASP A 436 -11.38 0.37 -2.74
C ASP A 436 -11.21 0.12 -1.22
N THR A 437 -10.42 -0.90 -0.84
CA THR A 437 -10.10 -1.23 0.57
C THR A 437 -8.94 -0.42 1.15
N HIS A 438 -8.20 0.32 0.33
CA HIS A 438 -6.98 1.01 0.74
C HIS A 438 -6.98 2.47 0.31
N ILE A 439 -6.34 3.31 1.12
CA ILE A 439 -6.05 4.72 0.86
C ILE A 439 -4.54 4.94 0.83
N LYS A 440 -4.12 6.07 0.27
CA LYS A 440 -2.74 6.51 0.28
C LYS A 440 -2.67 8.00 0.59
N MET A 441 -1.70 8.41 1.40
CA MET A 441 -1.41 9.83 1.63
C MET A 441 -0.28 10.28 0.70
N HIS A 442 -0.52 11.34 -0.08
CA HIS A 442 0.51 11.93 -0.93
C HIS A 442 1.66 12.47 -0.06
N ASP A 443 2.91 12.30 -0.49
CA ASP A 443 4.11 12.67 0.25
C ASP A 443 4.12 14.11 0.81
N LEU A 444 3.76 15.14 0.02
CA LEU A 444 3.68 16.54 0.44
C LEU A 444 2.56 16.78 1.47
N VAL A 445 1.46 16.03 1.38
CA VAL A 445 0.36 16.09 2.35
C VAL A 445 0.82 15.46 3.68
N ARG A 446 1.58 14.36 3.59
CA ARG A 446 2.22 13.73 4.74
C ARG A 446 3.26 14.64 5.39
N ASP A 447 4.12 15.28 4.61
CA ASP A 447 5.12 16.22 5.11
C ASP A 447 4.48 17.41 5.82
N MET A 448 3.36 17.91 5.29
CA MET A 448 2.56 18.93 5.96
C MET A 448 1.98 18.42 7.29
N ALA A 449 1.39 17.21 7.33
CA ALA A 449 0.86 16.63 8.56
C ALA A 449 1.95 16.43 9.62
N LEU A 450 3.14 15.97 9.20
CA LEU A 450 4.31 15.87 10.06
C LEU A 450 4.80 17.25 10.51
N HIS A 451 4.71 18.28 9.65
CA HIS A 451 5.01 19.65 10.02
C HIS A 451 4.09 20.16 11.13
N ILE A 452 2.78 19.97 10.97
CA ILE A 452 1.76 20.41 11.93
C ILE A 452 1.98 19.77 13.31
N THR A 453 2.43 18.51 13.33
CA THR A 453 2.62 17.72 14.55
C THR A 453 4.05 17.74 15.10
N ARG A 454 4.93 18.57 14.52
CA ARG A 454 6.32 18.75 14.96
C ARG A 454 6.34 18.96 16.48
N LYS A 455 7.26 18.25 17.15
CA LYS A 455 7.47 18.18 18.62
C LYS A 455 6.52 17.25 19.40
N ARG A 456 5.27 17.07 18.96
CA ARG A 456 4.32 16.16 19.62
C ARG A 456 4.49 14.72 19.12
N PHE A 457 4.76 14.53 17.83
CA PHE A 457 4.92 13.20 17.24
C PHE A 457 6.34 12.95 16.75
N MET A 458 6.88 11.76 17.03
CA MET A 458 8.09 11.24 16.40
C MET A 458 7.70 10.13 15.44
N VAL A 459 7.66 10.44 14.14
CA VAL A 459 7.35 9.47 13.09
C VAL A 459 8.62 9.14 12.31
N LYS A 460 9.14 7.94 12.53
CA LYS A 460 10.25 7.34 11.77
C LYS A 460 9.85 6.00 11.17
N ALA A 461 8.60 5.88 10.74
CA ALA A 461 8.14 4.69 10.03
C ALA A 461 8.81 4.54 8.66
N GLY A 462 9.21 3.32 8.30
CA GLY A 462 9.83 3.05 6.99
C GLY A 462 11.25 3.58 6.80
N LYS A 463 11.92 4.03 7.88
CA LYS A 463 13.26 4.66 7.86
C LYS A 463 14.43 3.65 7.86
N GLN A 464 14.14 2.36 7.69
CA GLN A 464 15.12 1.27 7.71
C GLN A 464 16.00 1.24 8.97
N LEU A 465 15.47 1.69 10.10
CA LEU A 465 16.19 1.72 11.36
C LEU A 465 16.51 0.28 11.80
N LYS A 466 17.75 0.04 12.23
CA LYS A 466 18.18 -1.25 12.81
C LYS A 466 18.12 -1.25 14.34
N GLU A 467 18.09 -0.05 14.92
CA GLU A 467 18.08 0.25 16.35
C GLU A 467 17.05 1.34 16.62
N LEU A 468 16.66 1.52 17.88
CA LEU A 468 15.80 2.64 18.26
C LEU A 468 16.47 4.00 17.96
N PRO A 469 15.68 5.07 17.76
CA PRO A 469 16.21 6.42 17.62
C PRO A 469 17.12 6.80 18.78
N HIS A 470 18.11 7.66 18.52
CA HIS A 470 19.04 8.11 19.55
C HIS A 470 18.29 8.79 20.70
N GLU A 471 18.79 8.62 21.92
CA GLU A 471 18.12 9.09 23.14
C GLU A 471 17.79 10.60 23.11
N GLU A 472 18.63 11.40 22.45
CA GLU A 472 18.47 12.85 22.27
C GLU A 472 17.23 13.23 21.45
N GLU A 473 16.69 12.31 20.66
CA GLU A 473 15.51 12.52 19.81
C GLU A 473 14.20 12.28 20.58
N TRP A 474 14.28 11.67 21.77
CA TRP A 474 13.13 11.42 22.62
C TRP A 474 12.87 12.61 23.53
N SER A 475 11.73 13.27 23.34
CA SER A 475 11.30 14.43 24.15
C SER A 475 10.17 14.06 25.12
N GLU A 476 10.12 14.70 26.29
CA GLU A 476 9.00 14.56 27.25
C GLU A 476 7.66 15.09 26.70
N ASP A 477 7.71 15.92 25.65
CA ASP A 477 6.55 16.45 24.95
C ASP A 477 5.93 15.46 23.95
N LEU A 478 6.59 14.32 23.70
CA LEU A 478 6.09 13.31 22.75
C LEU A 478 4.80 12.66 23.25
N GLU A 479 3.79 12.67 22.39
CA GLU A 479 2.49 12.05 22.57
C GLU A 479 2.38 10.73 21.79
N THR A 480 2.98 10.68 20.60
CA THR A 480 2.98 9.49 19.73
C THR A 480 4.36 9.24 19.15
N VAL A 481 4.77 7.97 19.18
CA VAL A 481 5.98 7.47 18.52
C VAL A 481 5.60 6.38 17.55
N SER A 482 5.84 6.61 16.25
CA SER A 482 5.68 5.60 15.20
C SER A 482 7.04 5.20 14.65
N LEU A 483 7.41 3.95 14.90
CA LEU A 483 8.63 3.28 14.41
C LEU A 483 8.27 2.06 13.55
N MET A 484 7.08 2.06 12.96
CA MET A 484 6.56 0.94 12.16
C MET A 484 7.42 0.67 10.92
N HIS A 485 7.36 -0.53 10.37
CA HIS A 485 8.02 -0.88 9.10
C HIS A 485 9.53 -0.56 9.08
N ASN A 486 10.25 -0.91 10.15
CA ASN A 486 11.71 -0.80 10.20
C ASN A 486 12.33 -2.19 10.34
N SER A 487 13.63 -2.26 10.59
CA SER A 487 14.37 -3.50 10.84
C SER A 487 14.94 -3.52 12.26
N ILE A 488 14.24 -2.89 13.21
CA ILE A 488 14.70 -2.77 14.59
C ILE A 488 14.67 -4.17 15.19
N SER A 489 15.84 -4.67 15.58
CA SER A 489 15.99 -6.04 16.08
C SER A 489 16.28 -6.12 17.57
N THR A 490 16.82 -5.04 18.14
CA THR A 490 17.18 -4.95 19.55
C THR A 490 16.70 -3.64 20.15
N ILE A 491 16.31 -3.71 21.41
CA ILE A 491 15.99 -2.57 22.27
C ILE A 491 17.09 -2.50 23.34
N PRO A 492 17.67 -1.32 23.63
CA PRO A 492 18.69 -1.19 24.65
C PRO A 492 18.15 -1.58 26.04
N GLN A 493 18.97 -2.26 26.85
CA GLN A 493 18.57 -2.72 28.19
C GLN A 493 18.19 -1.57 29.14
N THR A 494 18.75 -0.38 28.91
CA THR A 494 18.46 0.84 29.67
C THR A 494 18.44 2.01 28.71
N MET A 495 17.39 2.83 28.76
CA MET A 495 17.42 4.18 28.19
C MET A 495 17.92 5.13 29.29
N LYS A 496 18.88 6.01 28.98
CA LYS A 496 19.41 6.99 29.95
C LYS A 496 18.45 8.15 30.21
N CYS A 497 17.45 8.32 29.34
CA CYS A 497 16.45 9.40 29.38
C CYS A 497 15.40 9.21 30.49
N PRO A 498 14.76 10.29 31.00
CA PRO A 498 13.67 10.19 31.98
C PRO A 498 12.41 9.55 31.36
N LYS A 499 11.40 9.31 32.20
CA LYS A 499 10.06 8.85 31.77
C LYS A 499 9.47 9.82 30.73
N PHE A 500 8.65 9.31 29.83
CA PHE A 500 7.90 10.07 28.81
C PHE A 500 6.43 10.18 29.25
N PRO A 501 6.07 11.16 30.08
CA PRO A 501 4.75 11.22 30.70
C PRO A 501 3.64 11.56 29.72
N ARG A 502 3.93 12.16 28.56
CA ARG A 502 2.91 12.50 27.56
C ARG A 502 2.68 11.40 26.53
N LEU A 503 3.55 10.39 26.47
CA LEU A 503 3.47 9.37 25.43
C LEU A 503 2.25 8.46 25.68
N THR A 504 1.29 8.49 24.76
CA THR A 504 0.08 7.68 24.80
C THR A 504 0.04 6.60 23.74
N SER A 505 0.81 6.74 22.65
CA SER A 505 0.84 5.75 21.56
C SER A 505 2.28 5.40 21.17
N LEU A 506 2.59 4.10 21.17
CA LEU A 506 3.86 3.55 20.69
C LEU A 506 3.60 2.46 19.65
N LEU A 507 3.97 2.74 18.40
CA LEU A 507 3.73 1.87 17.25
C LEU A 507 5.07 1.29 16.78
N LEU A 508 5.25 -0.01 16.99
CA LEU A 508 6.47 -0.78 16.73
C LEU A 508 6.20 -1.95 15.76
N SER A 509 5.07 -1.94 15.05
CA SER A 509 4.71 -3.03 14.16
C SER A 509 5.62 -3.18 12.95
N ARG A 510 5.71 -4.41 12.44
CA ARG A 510 6.56 -4.79 11.29
C ARG A 510 8.02 -4.38 11.51
N ASN A 511 8.55 -4.84 12.62
CA ASN A 511 9.97 -4.77 12.96
C ASN A 511 10.53 -6.20 13.08
N SER A 512 11.78 -6.34 13.53
CA SER A 512 12.43 -7.64 13.74
C SER A 512 12.77 -7.88 15.21
N LEU A 513 11.97 -7.32 16.13
CA LEU A 513 12.24 -7.41 17.57
C LEU A 513 12.21 -8.87 18.01
N LYS A 514 13.34 -9.33 18.57
CA LYS A 514 13.48 -10.68 19.13
C LYS A 514 13.24 -10.71 20.63
N GLU A 515 13.53 -9.61 21.30
CA GLU A 515 13.48 -9.48 22.74
C GLU A 515 13.08 -8.05 23.10
N ILE A 516 12.28 -7.88 24.16
CA ILE A 516 11.95 -6.58 24.74
C ILE A 516 12.42 -6.60 26.20
N PRO A 517 13.39 -5.75 26.59
CA PRO A 517 13.90 -5.69 27.96
C PRO A 517 12.79 -5.42 28.98
N ASN A 518 12.88 -6.05 30.16
CA ASN A 518 11.89 -5.86 31.23
C ASN A 518 11.75 -4.38 31.66
N SER A 519 12.79 -3.57 31.60
CA SER A 519 12.73 -2.15 31.98
C SER A 519 12.09 -1.24 30.93
N PHE A 520 11.86 -1.72 29.70
CA PHE A 520 11.51 -0.85 28.57
C PHE A 520 10.22 -0.06 28.81
N PHE A 521 9.16 -0.74 29.26
CA PHE A 521 7.85 -0.13 29.46
C PHE A 521 7.75 0.80 30.68
N ASP A 522 8.71 0.76 31.61
CA ASP A 522 8.71 1.63 32.80
C ASP A 522 8.89 3.12 32.45
N HIS A 523 9.34 3.41 31.22
CA HIS A 523 9.51 4.76 30.69
C HIS A 523 8.19 5.38 30.19
N PHE A 524 7.11 4.60 30.01
CA PHE A 524 5.87 5.07 29.36
C PHE A 524 4.65 4.96 30.30
N PRO A 525 4.61 5.71 31.42
CA PRO A 525 3.60 5.52 32.47
C PRO A 525 2.16 5.82 32.04
N ASN A 526 1.96 6.51 30.91
CA ASN A 526 0.64 6.91 30.40
C ASN A 526 0.30 6.28 29.05
N LEU A 527 1.01 5.22 28.64
CA LEU A 527 0.76 4.52 27.39
C LEU A 527 -0.66 3.95 27.35
N LYS A 528 -1.38 4.22 26.26
CA LYS A 528 -2.74 3.75 25.98
C LYS A 528 -2.76 2.74 24.83
N ILE A 529 -2.00 3.01 23.76
CA ILE A 529 -1.91 2.14 22.60
C ILE A 529 -0.48 1.62 22.45
N LEU A 530 -0.35 0.30 22.38
CA LEU A 530 0.90 -0.39 22.10
C LEU A 530 0.69 -1.38 20.95
N ASP A 531 1.26 -1.06 19.79
CA ASP A 531 1.26 -1.95 18.64
C ASP A 531 2.65 -2.61 18.48
N LEU A 532 2.68 -3.93 18.63
CA LEU A 532 3.85 -4.79 18.51
C LEU A 532 3.70 -5.79 17.36
N SER A 533 2.70 -5.61 16.49
CA SER A 533 2.31 -6.60 15.48
C SER A 533 3.45 -6.93 14.52
N TYR A 534 3.47 -8.14 13.96
CA TYR A 534 4.48 -8.59 13.00
C TYR A 534 5.93 -8.44 13.51
N ASN A 535 6.20 -8.95 14.71
CA ASN A 535 7.55 -9.06 15.28
C ASN A 535 7.91 -10.53 15.57
N HIS A 536 9.11 -10.77 16.10
CA HIS A 536 9.71 -12.11 16.25
C HIS A 536 10.09 -12.45 17.69
N PHE A 537 9.48 -11.82 18.69
CA PHE A 537 9.77 -12.09 20.09
C PHE A 537 9.02 -13.32 20.58
N GLU A 538 9.67 -14.10 21.47
CA GLU A 538 9.06 -15.32 22.03
C GLU A 538 8.16 -15.06 23.23
N SER A 539 8.40 -13.95 23.94
CA SER A 539 7.66 -13.57 25.14
C SER A 539 7.59 -12.04 25.28
N LEU A 540 6.52 -11.56 25.90
CA LEU A 540 6.42 -10.17 26.35
C LEU A 540 6.98 -10.04 27.78
N PRO A 541 7.65 -8.92 28.11
CA PRO A 541 8.19 -8.70 29.44
C PRO A 541 7.09 -8.53 30.49
N ASN A 542 7.37 -8.93 31.73
CA ASN A 542 6.39 -8.84 32.83
C ASN A 542 6.04 -7.39 33.19
N SER A 543 6.91 -6.44 32.86
CA SER A 543 6.66 -5.00 33.04
C SER A 543 5.53 -4.47 32.19
N ILE A 544 5.06 -5.19 31.17
CA ILE A 544 3.86 -4.76 30.44
C ILE A 544 2.67 -4.57 31.40
N SER A 545 2.63 -5.32 32.51
CA SER A 545 1.62 -5.18 33.57
C SER A 545 1.70 -3.87 34.36
N SER A 546 2.78 -3.07 34.23
CA SER A 546 2.88 -1.74 34.83
C SER A 546 2.14 -0.66 34.04
N LEU A 547 1.74 -0.95 32.80
CA LEU A 547 1.02 -0.04 31.92
C LEU A 547 -0.48 0.02 32.26
N GLU A 548 -0.84 0.44 33.48
CA GLU A 548 -2.22 0.39 33.99
C GLU A 548 -3.25 1.17 33.15
N LYS A 549 -2.78 2.13 32.33
CA LYS A 549 -3.60 2.95 31.42
C LYS A 549 -3.71 2.37 30.00
N LEU A 550 -3.08 1.23 29.73
CA LEU A 550 -3.10 0.61 28.41
C LEU A 550 -4.53 0.19 28.07
N THR A 551 -5.08 0.76 26.99
CA THR A 551 -6.41 0.45 26.46
C THR A 551 -6.33 -0.54 25.30
N VAL A 552 -5.20 -0.57 24.58
CA VAL A 552 -5.02 -1.40 23.39
C VAL A 552 -3.63 -2.02 23.36
N LEU A 553 -3.59 -3.33 23.16
CA LEU A 553 -2.38 -4.12 22.99
C LEU A 553 -2.50 -5.02 21.76
N LEU A 554 -1.65 -4.79 20.75
CA LEU A 554 -1.68 -5.50 19.46
C LEU A 554 -0.38 -6.26 19.19
N PRO A 555 -0.21 -7.50 19.70
CA PRO A 555 0.82 -8.44 19.26
C PRO A 555 0.33 -9.37 18.12
N THR A 556 -0.42 -8.84 17.16
CA THR A 556 -0.96 -9.60 16.03
C THR A 556 0.15 -10.11 15.13
N ALA A 557 0.00 -11.31 14.55
CA ALA A 557 0.98 -11.94 13.66
C ALA A 557 2.39 -12.10 14.28
N CYS A 558 2.47 -12.20 15.61
CA CYS A 558 3.70 -12.56 16.33
C CYS A 558 3.77 -14.08 16.50
N TYR A 559 4.08 -14.79 15.41
CA TYR A 559 4.03 -16.27 15.37
C TYR A 559 4.93 -16.98 16.39
N LEU A 560 5.99 -16.32 16.87
CA LEU A 560 6.92 -16.88 17.86
C LEU A 560 6.47 -16.63 19.30
N LEU A 561 5.49 -15.76 19.54
CA LEU A 561 4.98 -15.45 20.87
C LEU A 561 4.20 -16.66 21.42
N LYS A 562 4.78 -17.37 22.40
CA LYS A 562 4.22 -18.63 22.93
C LYS A 562 3.25 -18.42 24.09
N SER A 563 3.43 -17.37 24.87
CA SER A 563 2.64 -17.09 26.05
C SER A 563 2.60 -15.59 26.39
N LEU A 564 1.57 -15.20 27.13
CA LEU A 564 1.41 -13.84 27.64
C LEU A 564 1.80 -13.78 29.13
N PRO A 565 2.44 -12.69 29.58
CA PRO A 565 2.65 -12.42 30.99
C PRO A 565 1.31 -12.14 31.69
N SER A 566 1.34 -11.97 33.01
CA SER A 566 0.13 -11.60 33.75
C SER A 566 -0.38 -10.23 33.32
N LEU A 567 -1.58 -10.18 32.76
CA LEU A 567 -2.27 -8.94 32.36
C LEU A 567 -3.25 -8.43 33.43
N SER A 568 -3.24 -9.01 34.63
CA SER A 568 -4.24 -8.75 35.68
C SER A 568 -4.31 -7.29 36.17
N LYS A 569 -3.25 -6.51 35.96
CA LYS A 569 -3.18 -5.09 36.33
C LYS A 569 -3.69 -4.15 35.22
N LEU A 570 -3.86 -4.65 34.00
CA LEU A 570 -4.31 -3.87 32.84
C LEU A 570 -5.82 -3.69 32.85
N GLN A 571 -6.35 -3.02 33.88
CA GLN A 571 -7.79 -2.87 34.09
C GLN A 571 -8.45 -1.96 33.05
N ALA A 572 -7.67 -1.11 32.38
CA ALA A 572 -8.16 -0.23 31.32
C ALA A 572 -8.17 -0.89 29.93
N LEU A 573 -7.63 -2.11 29.78
CA LEU A 573 -7.42 -2.74 28.48
C LEU A 573 -8.76 -3.18 27.88
N LYS A 574 -9.13 -2.52 26.78
CA LYS A 574 -10.37 -2.72 26.01
C LYS A 574 -10.16 -3.69 24.85
N LYS A 575 -8.96 -3.72 24.27
CA LYS A 575 -8.62 -4.59 23.15
C LYS A 575 -7.27 -5.28 23.34
N LEU A 576 -7.29 -6.59 23.15
CA LEU A 576 -6.11 -7.44 23.01
C LEU A 576 -6.25 -8.22 21.71
N ASP A 577 -5.39 -7.94 20.73
CA ASP A 577 -5.36 -8.70 19.48
C ASP A 577 -4.09 -9.55 19.40
N ILE A 578 -4.29 -10.85 19.44
CA ILE A 578 -3.25 -11.89 19.39
C ILE A 578 -3.47 -12.80 18.17
N GLY A 579 -4.26 -12.35 17.19
CA GLY A 579 -4.52 -13.09 15.97
C GLY A 579 -3.21 -13.49 15.30
N PHE A 580 -3.13 -14.72 14.78
CA PHE A 580 -1.92 -15.25 14.16
C PHE A 580 -0.66 -15.25 15.06
N SER A 581 -0.83 -15.28 16.38
CA SER A 581 0.27 -15.53 17.32
C SER A 581 0.41 -17.02 17.66
N GLY A 582 1.53 -17.40 18.28
CA GLY A 582 1.76 -18.76 18.80
C GLY A 582 1.20 -19.00 20.20
N VAL A 583 0.32 -18.12 20.71
CA VAL A 583 -0.17 -18.20 22.09
C VAL A 583 -1.19 -19.34 22.23
N GLU A 584 -0.84 -20.35 23.01
CA GLU A 584 -1.69 -21.54 23.20
C GLU A 584 -2.71 -21.39 24.33
N GLU A 585 -2.37 -20.61 25.37
CA GLU A 585 -3.22 -20.43 26.56
C GLU A 585 -3.40 -18.96 26.93
N MET A 586 -4.64 -18.58 27.28
CA MET A 586 -4.94 -17.26 27.84
C MET A 586 -4.55 -17.19 29.32
N PRO A 587 -4.03 -16.03 29.80
CA PRO A 587 -3.72 -15.85 31.22
C PRO A 587 -4.94 -16.10 32.10
N LYS A 588 -4.80 -16.94 33.14
CA LYS A 588 -5.87 -17.42 34.03
C LYS A 588 -6.68 -16.32 34.76
N VAL A 589 -6.24 -15.06 34.71
CA VAL A 589 -6.81 -13.93 35.45
C VAL A 589 -7.51 -12.92 34.53
N TRP A 590 -7.58 -13.19 33.21
CA TRP A 590 -8.27 -12.31 32.28
C TRP A 590 -9.79 -12.45 32.43
N LYS A 591 -10.44 -11.41 32.98
CA LYS A 591 -11.89 -11.27 32.91
C LYS A 591 -12.21 -10.47 31.66
N CYS A 592 -12.78 -11.11 30.64
CA CYS A 592 -13.43 -10.38 29.54
C CYS A 592 -14.51 -9.48 30.14
N TRP A 593 -14.48 -8.21 29.77
CA TRP A 593 -15.57 -7.25 30.02
C TRP A 593 -16.26 -6.93 28.70
#